data_AF-A0A7S1U673-F1
#
_entry.id   AF-A0A7S1U673-F1
#
_cell.length_a   1.000
_cell.length_b   1.000
_cell.length_c   1.000
_cell.angle_alpha   90.00
_cell.angle_beta   90.00
_cell.angle_gamma   90.00
#
_symmetry.space_group_name_H-M   'P 1'
#
loop_
_entity.id
_entity.type
_entity.pdbx_description
1 polymer ?
#
loop_
_entity_poly.entity_id
_entity_poly.type
_entity_poly.pdbx_seq_one_letter_code
_entity_poly.pdbx_strand_id
1 'polypeptide(L)'
;GSLVCVGAHCRNSGREAGYPWAEDYNLSSYAGGVHGDGQQFLRALLEASTAEDPLILLALAPPTDIHDLLAESPGLAERMAIVAMSGSIYKGYNGEPGKIVEFNVAGFDGDAVTASRGMYGAKGYQRKLTAAPLDVCGTLKLTGPNYQRVLASAAAGNRVTKAMLSAYVDWARHGPYNLPTTQWNPLEESTVLFDAVAVGLLISEQWFKLTEGVVEVSPEGYTNMVPNVDELGLGAGVVREALAWRSGAEAEFAAWMTDVLTGDAPSGVPVDAKATMASA
;
A
#
# COMPACT_ATOMS: atom_id res chain seq x y z
N GLY A 1 17.99 5.37 -1.54
CA GLY A 1 17.64 4.58 -0.35
C GLY A 1 17.57 3.11 -0.72
N SER A 2 17.83 2.22 0.23
CA SER A 2 17.59 0.78 0.07
C SER A 2 16.13 0.48 0.41
N LEU A 3 15.41 -0.24 -0.44
CA LEU A 3 14.08 -0.76 -0.12
C LEU A 3 14.24 -1.96 0.81
N VAL A 4 13.50 -1.98 1.92
CA VAL A 4 13.52 -3.08 2.88
C VAL A 4 12.08 -3.47 3.17
N CYS A 5 11.74 -4.74 2.93
CA CYS A 5 10.42 -5.27 3.26
C CYS A 5 10.41 -5.68 4.74
N VAL A 6 9.48 -5.12 5.51
CA VAL A 6 9.25 -5.44 6.92
C VAL A 6 7.84 -6.00 7.06
N GLY A 7 7.72 -7.19 7.66
CA GLY A 7 6.43 -7.80 7.98
C GLY A 7 5.88 -8.70 6.88
N ALA A 8 5.88 -10.01 7.14
CA ALA A 8 5.01 -10.98 6.49
C ALA A 8 4.34 -11.77 7.61
N HIS A 9 3.32 -11.19 8.26
CA HIS A 9 2.55 -11.92 9.26
C HIS A 9 1.63 -12.91 8.55
N CYS A 10 2.14 -14.12 8.30
CA CYS A 10 1.30 -15.25 7.93
C CYS A 10 0.73 -15.83 9.23
N ARG A 11 -0.58 -15.73 9.45
CA ARG A 11 -1.24 -16.72 10.31
C ARG A 11 -0.91 -18.06 9.66
N ASN A 12 -0.16 -18.92 10.34
CA ASN A 12 0.33 -20.17 9.76
C ASN A 12 -0.82 -21.20 9.74
N SER A 13 -1.88 -20.92 8.98
CA SER A 13 -3.01 -21.83 8.81
C SER A 13 -2.78 -22.78 7.64
N GLY A 14 -1.82 -22.47 6.76
CA GLY A 14 -1.51 -23.25 5.55
C GLY A 14 -2.61 -23.17 4.49
N ARG A 15 -3.48 -22.15 4.56
CA ARG A 15 -4.66 -21.98 3.70
C ARG A 15 -4.72 -20.63 2.99
N GLU A 16 -3.71 -19.80 3.16
CA GLU A 16 -3.62 -18.49 2.52
C GLU A 16 -3.35 -18.68 1.03
N ALA A 17 -4.04 -17.92 0.17
CA ALA A 17 -3.99 -18.09 -1.29
C ALA A 17 -2.59 -17.90 -1.93
N GLY A 18 -1.55 -17.51 -1.18
CA GLY A 18 -0.17 -17.46 -1.69
C GLY A 18 0.77 -18.55 -1.16
N TYR A 19 0.33 -19.33 -0.17
CA TYR A 19 1.19 -20.33 0.47
C TYR A 19 1.63 -21.44 -0.50
N PRO A 20 0.74 -22.06 -1.31
CA PRO A 20 1.14 -23.13 -2.23
C PRO A 20 2.22 -22.71 -3.23
N TRP A 21 2.16 -21.47 -3.74
CA TRP A 21 3.18 -20.96 -4.66
C TRP A 21 4.59 -20.88 -4.03
N ALA A 22 4.66 -20.60 -2.72
CA ALA A 22 5.91 -20.39 -2.00
C ALA A 22 6.38 -21.62 -1.20
N GLU A 23 5.60 -22.71 -1.15
CA GLU A 23 5.80 -23.81 -0.19
C GLU A 23 7.17 -24.50 -0.30
N ASP A 24 7.67 -24.64 -1.53
CA ASP A 24 8.95 -25.29 -1.82
C ASP A 24 10.15 -24.31 -1.78
N TYR A 25 9.91 -23.03 -1.50
CA TYR A 25 10.99 -22.05 -1.44
C TYR A 25 11.77 -22.20 -0.12
N ASN A 26 13.03 -22.64 -0.23
CA ASN A 26 13.93 -22.67 0.91
C ASN A 26 14.37 -21.24 1.27
N LEU A 27 13.76 -20.64 2.30
CA LEU A 27 14.08 -19.28 2.76
C LEU A 27 15.57 -19.10 3.10
N SER A 28 16.27 -20.15 3.55
CA SER A 28 17.72 -20.08 3.82
C SER A 28 18.59 -19.91 2.58
N SER A 29 18.02 -20.12 1.38
CA SER A 29 18.68 -19.85 0.10
C SER A 29 18.52 -18.41 -0.38
N TYR A 30 17.74 -17.59 0.32
CA TYR A 30 17.61 -16.16 0.00
C TYR A 30 18.94 -15.46 0.22
N ALA A 31 19.46 -14.82 -0.83
CA ALA A 31 20.75 -14.14 -0.77
C ALA A 31 20.72 -12.85 0.05
N GLY A 32 19.53 -12.30 0.34
CA GLY A 32 19.35 -11.13 1.19
C GLY A 32 19.29 -11.49 2.68
N GLY A 33 19.23 -10.46 3.53
CA GLY A 33 19.05 -10.64 4.97
C GLY A 33 17.63 -11.09 5.32
N VAL A 34 17.52 -12.05 6.24
CA VAL A 34 16.24 -12.46 6.85
C VAL A 34 16.30 -12.10 8.33
N HIS A 35 15.34 -11.29 8.77
CA HIS A 35 15.22 -10.87 10.17
C HIS A 35 14.01 -11.58 10.79
N GLY A 36 14.25 -12.41 11.80
CA GLY A 36 13.18 -13.19 12.45
C GLY A 36 12.26 -12.36 13.35
N ASP A 37 12.72 -11.19 13.79
CA ASP A 37 11.95 -10.23 14.57
C ASP A 37 11.81 -8.92 13.76
N GLY A 38 10.71 -8.83 13.00
CA GLY A 38 10.43 -7.68 12.16
C GLY A 38 10.19 -6.39 12.95
N GLN A 39 9.60 -6.50 14.15
CA GLN A 39 9.29 -5.34 14.99
C GLN A 39 10.56 -4.74 15.59
N GLN A 40 11.45 -5.57 16.15
CA GLN A 40 12.75 -5.12 16.63
C GLN A 40 13.60 -4.54 15.49
N PHE A 41 13.54 -5.16 14.31
CA PHE A 41 14.29 -4.68 13.16
C PHE A 41 13.78 -3.32 12.67
N LEU A 42 12.46 -3.12 12.59
CA LEU A 42 11.84 -1.83 12.28
C LEU A 42 12.22 -0.76 13.31
N ARG A 43 12.17 -1.09 14.60
CA ARG A 43 12.64 -0.21 15.68
C ARG A 43 14.08 0.24 15.44
N ALA A 44 14.99 -0.70 15.15
CA ALA A 44 16.40 -0.39 14.92
C ALA A 44 16.61 0.52 13.71
N LEU A 45 15.84 0.32 12.62
CA LEU A 45 15.88 1.21 11.45
C LEU A 45 15.44 2.63 11.83
N LEU A 46 14.33 2.77 12.56
CA LEU A 46 13.84 4.07 13.03
C LEU A 46 14.80 4.75 14.01
N GLU A 47 15.42 3.97 14.90
CA GLU A 47 16.42 4.49 15.85
C GLU A 47 17.69 4.99 15.16
N ALA A 48 18.02 4.45 13.99
CA ALA A 48 19.12 4.90 13.14
C ALA A 48 18.77 6.08 12.21
N SER A 49 17.48 6.33 11.97
CA SER A 49 17.00 7.46 11.14
C SER A 49 16.95 8.79 11.90
N THR A 50 16.89 9.91 11.16
CA THR A 50 16.75 11.27 11.71
C THR A 50 15.54 11.99 11.11
N ALA A 51 15.18 13.17 11.64
CA ALA A 51 14.09 13.96 11.09
C ALA A 51 14.42 14.54 9.70
N GLU A 52 15.70 14.76 9.41
CA GLU A 52 16.21 15.24 8.11
C GLU A 52 16.35 14.12 7.08
N ASP A 53 16.54 12.87 7.53
CA ASP A 53 16.59 11.66 6.71
C ASP A 53 15.69 10.56 7.32
N PRO A 54 14.35 10.75 7.23
CA PRO A 54 13.39 9.85 7.85
C PRO A 54 13.28 8.53 7.09
N LEU A 55 12.90 7.48 7.82
CA LEU A 55 12.49 6.23 7.21
C LEU A 55 11.11 6.41 6.57
N ILE A 56 11.00 6.13 5.26
CA ILE A 56 9.70 6.14 4.58
C ILE A 56 9.09 4.74 4.68
N LEU A 57 7.97 4.63 5.37
CA LEU A 57 7.19 3.41 5.53
C LEU A 57 6.06 3.38 4.50
N LEU A 58 6.07 2.35 3.66
CA LEU A 58 4.96 2.02 2.77
C LEU A 58 4.07 0.96 3.45
N ALA A 59 2.97 1.39 4.05
CA ALA A 59 2.04 0.53 4.76
C ALA A 59 0.99 -0.06 3.80
N LEU A 60 1.06 -1.37 3.55
CA LEU A 60 0.18 -2.10 2.62
C LEU A 60 -0.66 -3.18 3.32
N ALA A 61 -0.70 -3.14 4.65
CA ALA A 61 -1.34 -4.12 5.52
C ALA A 61 -1.86 -3.40 6.78
N PRO A 62 -2.66 -4.09 7.62
CA PRO A 62 -3.03 -3.56 8.93
C PRO A 62 -1.83 -3.00 9.71
N PRO A 63 -1.91 -1.76 10.25
CA PRO A 63 -0.73 -1.03 10.74
C PRO A 63 -0.35 -1.41 12.17
N THR A 64 -0.41 -2.70 12.52
CA THR A 64 -0.15 -3.20 13.89
C THR A 64 1.27 -2.89 14.34
N ASP A 65 2.27 -3.15 13.49
CA ASP A 65 3.69 -2.90 13.81
C ASP A 65 3.96 -1.41 14.07
N ILE A 66 3.34 -0.53 13.27
CA ILE A 66 3.46 0.93 13.43
C ILE A 66 2.80 1.35 14.75
N HIS A 67 1.60 0.84 15.05
CA HIS A 67 0.88 1.15 16.28
C HIS A 67 1.67 0.75 17.52
N ASP A 68 2.13 -0.50 17.58
CA ASP A 68 2.82 -1.04 18.75
C ASP A 68 4.11 -0.24 19.04
N LEU A 69 4.87 0.09 17.99
CA LEU A 69 6.07 0.92 18.13
C LEU A 69 5.76 2.32 18.65
N LEU A 70 4.71 2.97 18.14
CA LEU A 70 4.31 4.30 18.58
C LEU A 70 3.70 4.30 19.98
N ALA A 71 3.02 3.21 20.38
CA ALA A 71 2.49 3.04 21.73
C ALA A 71 3.62 2.94 22.76
N GLU A 72 4.69 2.21 22.44
CA GLU A 72 5.87 2.08 23.29
C GLU A 72 6.80 3.30 23.23
N SER A 73 6.91 3.95 22.08
CA SER A 73 7.90 5.01 21.83
C SER A 73 7.35 6.09 20.90
N PRO A 74 6.46 6.98 21.40
CA PRO A 74 5.77 7.98 20.56
C PRO A 74 6.70 8.91 19.78
N GLY A 75 7.90 9.20 20.32
CA GLY A 75 8.90 10.06 19.68
C GLY A 75 9.50 9.47 18.39
N LEU A 76 9.29 8.18 18.10
CA LEU A 76 9.72 7.59 16.82
C LEU A 76 8.92 8.12 15.63
N ALA A 77 7.75 8.73 15.85
CA ALA A 77 6.98 9.37 14.78
C ALA A 77 7.82 10.40 14.02
N GLU A 78 8.66 11.18 14.71
CA GLU A 78 9.51 12.23 14.12
C GLU A 78 10.58 11.69 13.16
N ARG A 79 10.80 10.37 13.17
CA ARG A 79 11.80 9.67 12.35
C ARG A 79 11.20 8.90 11.18
N MET A 80 9.88 9.00 10.99
CA MET A 80 9.18 8.29 9.92
C MET A 80 8.26 9.19 9.11
N ALA A 81 8.11 8.85 7.84
CA ALA A 81 7.05 9.31 6.97
C ALA A 81 6.24 8.10 6.49
N ILE A 82 4.91 8.21 6.42
CA ILE A 82 4.04 7.09 6.06
C ILE A 82 3.33 7.39 4.74
N VAL A 83 3.45 6.46 3.80
CA VAL A 83 2.56 6.32 2.65
C VAL A 83 1.78 5.02 2.82
N ALA A 84 0.45 5.04 2.68
CA ALA A 84 -0.38 3.87 2.95
C ALA A 84 -1.36 3.52 1.83
N MET A 85 -1.65 2.23 1.63
CA MET A 85 -2.92 1.79 1.07
C MET A 85 -3.84 1.50 2.26
N SER A 86 -4.78 2.41 2.54
CA SER A 86 -5.63 2.31 3.74
C SER A 86 -6.87 3.16 3.58
N GLY A 87 -8.02 2.62 4.00
CA GLY A 87 -9.25 3.37 4.19
C GLY A 87 -10.19 3.46 2.98
N SER A 88 -11.37 4.00 3.26
CA SER A 88 -12.49 4.21 2.34
C SER A 88 -13.27 5.43 2.82
N ILE A 89 -13.15 6.56 2.12
CA ILE A 89 -13.74 7.84 2.56
C ILE A 89 -15.11 8.05 1.91
N TYR A 90 -15.23 7.87 0.60
CA TYR A 90 -16.47 8.05 -0.14
C TYR A 90 -16.81 6.90 -1.09
N LYS A 91 -15.87 6.01 -1.39
CA LYS A 91 -16.09 4.82 -2.24
C LYS A 91 -15.56 3.55 -1.61
N GLY A 92 -16.23 2.43 -1.91
CA GLY A 92 -15.82 1.09 -1.53
C GLY A 92 -15.09 0.35 -2.67
N TYR A 93 -14.96 -0.97 -2.49
CA TYR A 93 -14.33 -1.85 -3.47
C TYR A 93 -15.01 -1.77 -4.84
N ASN A 94 -14.22 -1.88 -5.91
CA ASN A 94 -14.68 -1.80 -7.30
C ASN A 94 -15.38 -0.47 -7.65
N GLY A 95 -15.14 0.60 -6.89
CA GLY A 95 -15.72 1.91 -7.12
C GLY A 95 -17.18 2.05 -6.67
N GLU A 96 -17.69 1.09 -5.89
CA GLU A 96 -19.04 1.16 -5.34
C GLU A 96 -19.23 2.45 -4.51
N PRO A 97 -20.37 3.14 -4.64
CA PRO A 97 -20.61 4.38 -3.91
C PRO A 97 -20.80 4.12 -2.42
N GLY A 98 -20.27 5.01 -1.59
CA GLY A 98 -20.38 4.94 -0.14
C GLY A 98 -19.13 4.31 0.50
N LYS A 99 -18.78 4.82 1.67
CA LYS A 99 -17.68 4.28 2.46
C LYS A 99 -18.02 2.90 3.00
N ILE A 100 -16.99 2.07 3.14
CA ILE A 100 -17.05 0.75 3.75
C ILE A 100 -15.98 0.61 4.83
N VAL A 101 -16.04 -0.49 5.58
CA VAL A 101 -14.93 -0.91 6.44
C VAL A 101 -13.88 -1.57 5.54
N GLU A 102 -12.74 -0.91 5.38
CA GLU A 102 -11.63 -1.38 4.54
C GLU A 102 -10.73 -2.34 5.36
N PHE A 103 -10.19 -3.36 4.69
CA PHE A 103 -9.47 -4.45 5.34
C PHE A 103 -8.21 -4.00 6.10
N ASN A 104 -7.34 -3.15 5.53
CA ASN A 104 -6.15 -2.67 6.23
C ASN A 104 -6.51 -1.79 7.44
N VAL A 105 -7.71 -1.19 7.46
CA VAL A 105 -8.21 -0.47 8.64
C VAL A 105 -8.68 -1.43 9.73
N ALA A 106 -9.46 -2.46 9.38
CA ALA A 106 -10.15 -3.29 10.35
C ALA A 106 -9.45 -4.61 10.71
N GLY A 107 -8.66 -5.18 9.80
CA GLY A 107 -8.08 -6.51 9.96
C GLY A 107 -9.16 -7.60 10.01
N PHE A 108 -8.81 -8.76 10.56
CA PHE A 108 -9.76 -9.85 10.75
C PHE A 108 -10.59 -9.60 12.00
N ASP A 109 -11.91 -9.72 11.89
CA ASP A 109 -12.83 -9.54 13.02
C ASP A 109 -12.70 -8.18 13.75
N GLY A 110 -12.14 -7.16 13.10
CA GLY A 110 -11.93 -5.83 13.68
C GLY A 110 -10.65 -5.68 14.52
N ASP A 111 -9.73 -6.65 14.49
CA ASP A 111 -8.51 -6.68 15.33
C ASP A 111 -7.52 -5.52 15.07
N ALA A 112 -7.56 -4.90 13.89
CA ALA A 112 -6.67 -3.79 13.55
C ALA A 112 -7.25 -2.40 13.79
N VAL A 113 -8.53 -2.28 14.20
CA VAL A 113 -9.19 -0.97 14.36
C VAL A 113 -8.43 -0.07 15.33
N THR A 114 -7.96 -0.62 16.46
CA THR A 114 -7.15 0.12 17.44
C THR A 114 -5.82 0.58 16.85
N ALA A 115 -5.16 -0.27 16.07
CA ALA A 115 -3.90 0.06 15.43
C ALA A 115 -4.07 1.18 14.40
N SER A 116 -5.10 1.09 13.58
CA SER A 116 -5.46 2.11 12.58
C SER A 116 -5.80 3.44 13.23
N ARG A 117 -6.56 3.45 14.33
CA ARG A 117 -6.80 4.65 15.15
C ARG A 117 -5.49 5.25 15.64
N GLY A 118 -4.55 4.42 16.09
CA GLY A 118 -3.22 4.86 16.51
C GLY A 118 -2.43 5.49 15.37
N MET A 119 -2.37 4.85 14.20
CA MET A 119 -1.63 5.33 13.04
C MET A 119 -2.17 6.68 12.53
N TYR A 120 -3.48 6.79 12.33
CA TYR A 120 -4.12 8.04 11.85
C TYR A 120 -4.11 9.15 12.92
N GLY A 121 -4.21 8.79 14.21
CA GLY A 121 -4.26 9.74 15.31
C GLY A 121 -2.89 10.22 15.81
N ALA A 122 -1.81 9.52 15.44
CA ALA A 122 -0.45 9.87 15.85
C ALA A 122 -0.04 11.26 15.36
N LYS A 123 0.80 11.91 16.15
CA LYS A 123 1.32 13.25 15.89
C LYS A 123 2.83 13.19 15.75
N GLY A 124 3.40 14.21 15.13
CA GLY A 124 4.84 14.34 15.01
C GLY A 124 5.46 13.46 13.95
N TYR A 125 4.67 12.86 13.03
CA TYR A 125 5.27 12.30 11.82
C TYR A 125 6.12 13.36 11.13
N GLN A 126 7.24 12.93 10.56
CA GLN A 126 8.16 13.83 9.86
C GLN A 126 7.45 14.57 8.70
N ARG A 127 6.45 13.91 8.09
CA ARG A 127 5.52 14.47 7.11
C ARG A 127 4.10 14.02 7.42
N LYS A 128 3.12 14.75 6.89
CA LYS A 128 1.71 14.33 6.90
C LYS A 128 1.60 12.92 6.32
N LEU A 129 0.97 12.00 7.06
CA LEU A 129 0.63 10.68 6.55
C LEU A 129 -0.15 10.85 5.25
N THR A 130 0.24 10.12 4.21
CA THR A 130 -0.38 10.23 2.89
C THR A 130 -0.94 8.87 2.47
N ALA A 131 -2.24 8.77 2.22
CA ALA A 131 -2.91 7.49 1.96
C ALA A 131 -3.61 7.45 0.59
N ALA A 132 -3.66 6.25 0.02
CA ALA A 132 -4.42 5.87 -1.16
C ALA A 132 -5.61 4.99 -0.73
N PRO A 133 -6.75 5.61 -0.35
CA PRO A 133 -7.95 4.88 0.03
C PRO A 133 -8.66 4.28 -1.19
N LEU A 134 -9.66 3.44 -0.96
CA LEU A 134 -10.48 2.81 -2.00
C LEU A 134 -11.09 3.82 -2.98
N ASP A 135 -11.25 5.09 -2.59
CA ASP A 135 -11.65 6.20 -3.45
C ASP A 135 -10.85 6.33 -4.75
N VAL A 136 -9.56 5.97 -4.70
CA VAL A 136 -8.63 5.99 -5.85
C VAL A 136 -8.07 4.61 -6.19
N CYS A 137 -7.73 3.80 -5.19
CA CYS A 137 -7.09 2.50 -5.44
C CYS A 137 -8.10 1.38 -5.74
N GLY A 138 -9.39 1.62 -5.49
CA GLY A 138 -10.44 0.61 -5.57
C GLY A 138 -10.86 0.20 -6.99
N THR A 139 -10.30 0.80 -8.04
CA THR A 139 -10.76 0.59 -9.44
C THR A 139 -9.66 0.14 -10.40
N LEU A 140 -8.38 0.36 -10.09
CA LEU A 140 -7.31 0.15 -11.05
C LEU A 140 -7.13 -1.32 -11.41
N LYS A 141 -7.29 -1.65 -12.69
CA LYS A 141 -6.97 -2.97 -13.26
C LYS A 141 -6.07 -2.80 -14.48
N LEU A 142 -5.16 -3.74 -14.70
CA LEU A 142 -4.50 -3.92 -15.98
C LEU A 142 -5.34 -4.84 -16.85
N THR A 143 -5.78 -4.31 -18.00
CA THR A 143 -6.57 -5.03 -19.00
C THR A 143 -6.00 -4.78 -20.40
N GLY A 144 -6.48 -5.54 -21.38
CA GLY A 144 -6.24 -5.26 -22.80
C GLY A 144 -4.74 -5.15 -23.14
N PRO A 145 -4.33 -4.15 -23.96
CA PRO A 145 -2.95 -4.03 -24.43
C PRO A 145 -1.90 -3.99 -23.32
N ASN A 146 -2.20 -3.35 -22.19
CA ASN A 146 -1.26 -3.26 -21.06
C ASN A 146 -1.03 -4.65 -20.44
N TYR A 147 -2.10 -5.39 -20.16
CA TYR A 147 -1.96 -6.74 -19.59
C TYR A 147 -1.27 -7.70 -20.56
N GLN A 148 -1.60 -7.64 -21.85
CA GLN A 148 -0.96 -8.47 -22.88
C GLN A 148 0.55 -8.18 -23.01
N ARG A 149 0.98 -6.92 -22.83
CA ARG A 149 2.41 -6.57 -22.77
C ARG A 149 3.10 -7.22 -21.57
N VAL A 150 2.47 -7.25 -20.39
CA VAL A 150 3.02 -7.90 -19.19
C VAL A 150 3.19 -9.40 -19.42
N LEU A 151 2.17 -10.08 -19.99
CA LEU A 151 2.25 -11.50 -20.36
C LEU A 151 3.37 -11.76 -21.37
N ALA A 152 3.47 -10.93 -22.41
CA ALA A 152 4.50 -11.06 -23.43
C ALA A 152 5.92 -10.88 -22.86
N SER A 153 6.11 -9.93 -21.93
CA SER A 153 7.41 -9.72 -21.27
C SER A 153 7.83 -10.94 -20.42
N ALA A 154 6.91 -11.55 -19.69
CA ALA A 154 7.18 -12.80 -18.98
C ALA A 154 7.55 -13.96 -19.93
N ALA A 155 6.83 -14.09 -21.05
CA ALA A 155 7.14 -15.08 -22.09
C ALA A 155 8.51 -14.83 -22.75
N ALA A 156 8.91 -13.56 -22.89
CA ALA A 156 10.19 -13.14 -23.43
C ALA A 156 11.37 -13.28 -22.45
N GLY A 157 11.14 -13.74 -21.23
CA GLY A 157 12.20 -14.07 -20.26
C GLY A 157 12.42 -13.05 -19.14
N ASN A 158 11.54 -12.06 -18.96
CA ASN A 158 11.56 -11.20 -17.78
C ASN A 158 11.22 -12.03 -16.53
N ARG A 159 12.25 -12.33 -15.72
CA ARG A 159 12.15 -13.27 -14.58
C ARG A 159 11.29 -12.73 -13.43
N VAL A 160 11.37 -11.43 -13.16
CA VAL A 160 10.58 -10.79 -12.08
C VAL A 160 9.10 -10.86 -12.43
N THR A 161 8.75 -10.45 -13.65
CA THR A 161 7.37 -10.45 -14.14
C THR A 161 6.81 -11.85 -14.28
N LYS A 162 7.64 -12.82 -14.71
CA LYS A 162 7.26 -14.23 -14.73
C LYS A 162 6.97 -14.78 -13.33
N ALA A 163 7.80 -14.48 -12.34
CA ALA A 163 7.57 -14.92 -10.96
C ALA A 163 6.30 -14.30 -10.38
N MET A 164 6.10 -12.99 -10.55
CA MET A 164 4.90 -12.27 -10.13
C MET A 164 3.63 -12.85 -10.76
N LEU A 165 3.59 -13.03 -12.08
CA LEU A 165 2.43 -13.62 -12.76
C LEU A 165 2.18 -15.06 -12.32
N SER A 166 3.24 -15.84 -12.08
CA SER A 166 3.10 -17.20 -11.56
C SER A 166 2.44 -17.22 -10.18
N ALA A 167 2.84 -16.30 -9.29
CA ALA A 167 2.24 -16.16 -7.96
C ALA A 167 0.77 -15.71 -8.07
N TYR A 168 0.48 -14.74 -8.93
CA TYR A 168 -0.87 -14.24 -9.15
C TYR A 168 -1.82 -15.33 -9.70
N VAL A 169 -1.36 -16.12 -10.69
CA VAL A 169 -2.16 -17.21 -11.26
C VAL A 169 -2.41 -18.31 -10.24
N ASP A 170 -1.40 -18.64 -9.40
CA ASP A 170 -1.58 -19.60 -8.32
C ASP A 170 -2.57 -19.11 -7.26
N TRP A 171 -2.45 -17.85 -6.87
CA TRP A 171 -3.36 -17.17 -5.95
C TRP A 171 -4.80 -17.15 -6.45
N ALA A 172 -5.00 -16.89 -7.74
CA ALA A 172 -6.32 -16.93 -8.35
C ALA A 172 -6.92 -18.36 -8.37
N ARG A 173 -6.11 -19.42 -8.45
CA ARG A 173 -6.61 -20.81 -8.39
C ARG A 173 -7.05 -21.22 -6.99
N HIS A 174 -6.38 -20.71 -5.97
CA HIS A 174 -6.62 -21.09 -4.58
C HIS A 174 -7.72 -20.28 -3.89
N GLY A 175 -8.40 -19.38 -4.61
CA GLY A 175 -9.55 -18.67 -4.09
C GLY A 175 -9.14 -17.55 -3.13
N PRO A 176 -8.84 -16.36 -3.65
CA PRO A 176 -8.47 -15.25 -2.79
C PRO A 176 -9.62 -14.85 -1.87
N TYR A 177 -9.26 -14.38 -0.67
CA TYR A 177 -10.23 -13.85 0.27
C TYR A 177 -11.09 -12.79 -0.42
N ASN A 178 -12.41 -12.98 -0.35
CA ASN A 178 -13.44 -12.05 -0.83
C ASN A 178 -13.62 -11.89 -2.36
N LEU A 179 -13.05 -12.77 -3.21
CA LEU A 179 -13.40 -12.77 -4.63
C LEU A 179 -13.80 -14.18 -5.11
N PRO A 180 -15.02 -14.38 -5.63
CA PRO A 180 -15.35 -15.62 -6.34
C PRO A 180 -14.49 -15.70 -7.60
N THR A 181 -13.63 -16.72 -7.70
CA THR A 181 -12.72 -16.97 -8.83
C THR A 181 -13.42 -17.14 -10.19
N THR A 182 -14.76 -17.18 -10.19
CA THR A 182 -15.61 -17.25 -11.37
C THR A 182 -15.83 -15.90 -12.07
N GLN A 183 -15.33 -14.79 -11.53
CA GLN A 183 -15.61 -13.43 -12.02
C GLN A 183 -14.51 -12.79 -12.88
N TRP A 184 -13.33 -13.41 -13.01
CA TRP A 184 -12.25 -12.93 -13.88
C TRP A 184 -11.33 -14.07 -14.32
N ASN A 185 -10.57 -13.86 -15.40
CA ASN A 185 -9.55 -14.79 -15.87
C ASN A 185 -8.15 -14.18 -15.65
N PRO A 186 -7.28 -14.75 -14.79
CA PRO A 186 -5.93 -14.25 -14.56
C PRO A 186 -5.02 -14.38 -15.79
N LEU A 187 -5.45 -15.01 -16.87
CA LEU A 187 -4.75 -15.02 -18.15
C LEU A 187 -5.18 -13.89 -19.10
N GLU A 188 -6.18 -13.10 -18.73
CA GLU A 188 -6.74 -12.03 -19.58
C GLU A 188 -6.69 -10.66 -18.92
N GLU A 189 -6.78 -10.59 -17.59
CA GLU A 189 -6.73 -9.35 -16.82
C GLU A 189 -6.19 -9.53 -15.39
N SER A 190 -5.83 -8.41 -14.76
CA SER A 190 -5.55 -8.37 -13.33
C SER A 190 -6.85 -8.21 -12.50
N THR A 191 -6.79 -8.57 -11.23
CA THR A 191 -7.70 -8.03 -10.21
C THR A 191 -7.41 -6.55 -9.97
N VAL A 192 -8.18 -5.93 -9.07
CA VAL A 192 -7.90 -4.56 -8.63
C VAL A 192 -6.52 -4.51 -7.96
N LEU A 193 -5.68 -3.56 -8.38
CA LEU A 193 -4.28 -3.41 -7.96
C LEU A 193 -4.17 -2.32 -6.87
N PHE A 194 -4.76 -2.59 -5.70
CA PHE A 194 -4.84 -1.63 -4.59
C PHE A 194 -3.47 -1.05 -4.20
N ASP A 195 -2.55 -1.92 -3.77
CA ASP A 195 -1.23 -1.57 -3.24
C ASP A 195 -0.34 -0.85 -4.26
N ALA A 196 -0.49 -1.20 -5.54
CA ALA A 196 0.25 -0.56 -6.62
C ALA A 196 -0.03 0.95 -6.69
N VAL A 197 -1.24 1.38 -6.32
CA VAL A 197 -1.60 2.80 -6.29
C VAL A 197 -0.89 3.54 -5.16
N ALA A 198 -0.69 2.90 -4.00
CA ALA A 198 0.13 3.48 -2.92
C ALA A 198 1.62 3.55 -3.29
N VAL A 199 2.14 2.58 -4.04
CA VAL A 199 3.49 2.66 -4.64
C VAL A 199 3.57 3.85 -5.61
N GLY A 200 2.56 4.03 -6.46
CA GLY A 200 2.46 5.19 -7.34
C GLY A 200 2.47 6.51 -6.56
N LEU A 201 1.67 6.60 -5.49
CA LEU A 201 1.59 7.76 -4.62
C LEU A 201 2.93 8.08 -3.93
N LEU A 202 3.66 7.05 -3.50
CA LEU A 202 5.02 7.19 -2.96
C LEU A 202 6.01 7.73 -4.00
N ILE A 203 5.89 7.31 -5.26
CA ILE A 203 6.79 7.71 -6.34
C ILE A 203 6.49 9.13 -6.82
N SER A 204 5.21 9.45 -7.06
CA SER A 204 4.79 10.75 -7.56
C SER A 204 3.34 11.07 -7.24
N GLU A 205 3.12 12.28 -6.75
CA GLU A 205 1.78 12.80 -6.50
C GLU A 205 1.08 13.32 -7.77
N GLN A 206 1.76 13.32 -8.91
CA GLN A 206 1.26 13.94 -10.15
C GLN A 206 -0.06 13.34 -10.64
N TRP A 207 -0.31 12.06 -10.32
CA TRP A 207 -1.51 11.36 -10.76
C TRP A 207 -2.74 11.63 -9.89
N PHE A 208 -2.55 12.24 -8.73
CA PHE A 208 -3.55 12.25 -7.66
C PHE A 208 -4.10 13.64 -7.38
N LYS A 209 -5.36 13.67 -6.94
CA LYS A 209 -5.99 14.82 -6.27
C LYS A 209 -5.98 14.54 -4.78
N LEU A 210 -5.10 15.23 -4.07
CA LEU A 210 -4.90 15.08 -2.64
C LEU A 210 -5.76 16.08 -1.87
N THR A 211 -6.41 15.61 -0.82
CA THR A 211 -7.18 16.43 0.11
C THR A 211 -6.59 16.27 1.51
N GLU A 212 -6.35 17.40 2.18
CA GLU A 212 -5.88 17.38 3.56
C GLU A 212 -7.05 17.40 4.54
N GLY A 213 -6.90 16.69 5.66
CA GLY A 213 -7.90 16.66 6.72
C GLY A 213 -7.47 15.79 7.89
N VAL A 214 -8.39 15.52 8.82
CA VAL A 214 -8.19 14.51 9.85
C VAL A 214 -9.06 13.32 9.53
N VAL A 215 -8.50 12.13 9.67
CA VAL A 215 -9.24 10.88 9.53
C VAL A 215 -9.50 10.29 10.91
N GLU A 216 -10.78 10.19 11.25
CA GLU A 216 -11.24 9.45 12.42
C GLU A 216 -11.63 8.03 12.00
N VAL A 217 -10.96 7.03 12.55
CA VAL A 217 -11.38 5.62 12.42
C VAL A 217 -12.41 5.30 13.49
N SER A 218 -13.66 5.00 13.13
CA SER A 218 -14.72 4.68 14.10
C SER A 218 -14.46 3.34 14.82
N PRO A 219 -15.16 3.04 15.95
CA PRO A 219 -15.05 1.74 16.61
C PRO A 219 -15.38 0.54 15.71
N GLU A 220 -16.20 0.75 14.68
CA GLU A 220 -16.58 -0.26 13.69
C GLU A 220 -15.58 -0.36 12.52
N GLY A 221 -14.56 0.50 12.47
CA GLY A 221 -13.51 0.49 11.44
C GLY A 221 -13.79 1.37 10.21
N TYR A 222 -14.76 2.28 10.26
CA TYR A 222 -14.97 3.24 9.16
C TYR A 222 -13.97 4.39 9.25
N THR A 223 -13.36 4.77 8.13
CA THR A 223 -12.56 6.00 8.01
C THR A 223 -13.43 7.20 7.69
N ASN A 224 -13.41 8.21 8.56
CA ASN A 224 -14.21 9.42 8.44
C ASN A 224 -13.30 10.63 8.25
N MET A 225 -13.38 11.26 7.09
CA MET A 225 -12.71 12.53 6.86
C MET A 225 -13.48 13.65 7.58
N VAL A 226 -12.81 14.31 8.52
CA VAL A 226 -13.33 15.44 9.28
C VAL A 226 -12.79 16.74 8.66
N PRO A 227 -13.63 17.58 8.04
CA PRO A 227 -13.20 18.89 7.54
C PRO A 227 -12.99 19.90 8.69
N ASN A 228 -12.20 20.95 8.41
CA ASN A 228 -11.96 22.12 9.30
C ASN A 228 -11.25 21.83 10.63
N VAL A 229 -10.01 21.36 10.52
CA VAL A 229 -9.15 21.04 11.67
C VAL A 229 -8.85 22.23 12.59
N ASP A 230 -8.76 23.45 12.03
CA ASP A 230 -8.42 24.67 12.77
C ASP A 230 -9.52 25.10 13.77
N GLU A 231 -10.79 24.82 13.47
CA GLU A 231 -11.93 25.19 14.34
C GLU A 231 -12.14 24.22 15.50
N LEU A 232 -11.69 22.97 15.36
CA LEU A 232 -11.98 21.91 16.33
C LEU A 232 -10.94 21.85 17.47
N GLY A 233 -9.86 22.63 17.42
CA GLY A 233 -8.77 22.58 18.40
C GLY A 233 -8.10 21.19 18.48
N LEU A 234 -8.41 20.32 17.52
CA LEU A 234 -7.85 18.99 17.39
C LEU A 234 -6.48 19.17 16.76
N GLY A 235 -5.45 19.42 17.57
CA GLY A 235 -4.05 19.36 17.10
C GLY A 235 -3.62 17.95 16.64
N ALA A 236 -4.53 17.14 16.10
CA ALA A 236 -4.33 15.80 15.56
C ALA A 236 -3.59 15.84 14.23
N GLY A 237 -2.83 14.79 13.94
CA GLY A 237 -2.00 14.67 12.74
C GLY A 237 -2.84 14.80 11.48
N VAL A 238 -2.76 15.98 10.84
CA VAL A 238 -3.36 16.21 9.53
C VAL A 238 -2.78 15.19 8.55
N VAL A 239 -3.64 14.49 7.84
CA VAL A 239 -3.30 13.50 6.81
C VAL A 239 -3.65 14.04 5.42
N ARG A 240 -3.15 13.37 4.39
CA ARG A 240 -3.41 13.66 2.99
C ARG A 240 -4.02 12.43 2.34
N GLU A 241 -5.26 12.53 1.88
CA GLU A 241 -5.99 11.43 1.24
C GLU A 241 -6.03 11.64 -0.28
N ALA A 242 -5.59 10.65 -1.05
CA ALA A 242 -5.73 10.61 -2.50
C ALA A 242 -7.15 10.19 -2.87
N LEU A 243 -8.06 11.15 -3.01
CA LEU A 243 -9.49 10.87 -3.18
C LEU A 243 -9.93 10.68 -4.63
N ALA A 244 -9.07 11.01 -5.59
CA ALA A 244 -9.34 10.80 -7.01
C ALA A 244 -8.07 10.86 -7.86
N TRP A 245 -8.14 10.21 -9.03
CA TRP A 245 -7.20 10.44 -10.12
C TRP A 245 -7.37 11.86 -10.70
N ARG A 246 -6.28 12.45 -11.18
CA ARG A 246 -6.35 13.57 -12.11
C ARG A 246 -6.90 13.10 -13.46
N SER A 247 -7.37 14.03 -14.27
CA SER A 247 -7.96 13.71 -15.58
C SER A 247 -6.95 12.96 -16.44
N GLY A 248 -7.29 11.74 -16.88
CA GLY A 248 -6.41 10.87 -17.68
C GLY A 248 -5.33 10.11 -16.90
N ALA A 249 -5.09 10.47 -15.64
CA ALA A 249 -3.93 9.98 -14.88
C ALA A 249 -3.99 8.48 -14.54
N GLU A 250 -5.18 7.89 -14.39
CA GLU A 250 -5.31 6.44 -14.14
C GLU A 250 -4.76 5.62 -15.32
N ALA A 251 -5.06 6.03 -16.55
CA ALA A 251 -4.56 5.39 -17.76
C ALA A 251 -3.05 5.62 -17.95
N GLU A 252 -2.56 6.83 -17.65
CA GLU A 252 -1.13 7.16 -17.65
C GLU A 252 -0.37 6.32 -16.62
N PHE A 253 -0.90 6.18 -15.41
CA PHE A 253 -0.32 5.35 -14.37
C PHE A 253 -0.31 3.87 -14.77
N ALA A 254 -1.39 3.36 -15.35
CA ALA A 254 -1.45 1.99 -15.87
C ALA A 254 -0.40 1.73 -16.96
N ALA A 255 -0.16 2.70 -17.85
CA ALA A 255 0.87 2.63 -18.88
C ALA A 255 2.28 2.65 -18.25
N TRP A 256 2.54 3.59 -17.33
CA TRP A 256 3.81 3.67 -16.59
C TRP A 256 4.12 2.37 -15.85
N MET A 257 3.14 1.82 -15.13
CA MET A 257 3.28 0.55 -14.42
C MET A 257 3.55 -0.60 -15.39
N THR A 258 2.91 -0.60 -16.55
CA THR A 258 3.20 -1.59 -17.60
C THR A 258 4.65 -1.50 -18.04
N ASP A 259 5.18 -0.29 -18.29
CA ASP A 259 6.58 -0.09 -18.68
C ASP A 259 7.54 -0.61 -17.61
N VAL A 260 7.26 -0.34 -16.33
CA VAL A 260 8.03 -0.88 -15.19
C VAL A 260 8.01 -2.41 -15.17
N LEU A 261 6.83 -3.01 -15.33
CA LEU A 261 6.66 -4.47 -15.33
C LEU A 261 7.24 -5.14 -16.58
N THR A 262 7.37 -4.44 -17.71
CA THR A 262 7.99 -5.00 -18.91
C THR A 262 9.51 -4.81 -18.94
N GLY A 263 10.05 -3.94 -18.08
CA GLY A 263 11.45 -3.54 -18.10
C GLY A 263 11.75 -2.46 -19.14
N ASP A 264 10.72 -1.80 -19.65
CA ASP A 264 10.84 -0.66 -20.56
C ASP A 264 11.18 0.62 -19.77
N ALA A 265 11.67 1.65 -20.47
CA ALA A 265 11.88 2.96 -19.84
C ALA A 265 10.52 3.55 -19.41
N PRO A 266 10.32 3.86 -18.11
CA PRO A 266 9.01 4.30 -17.64
C PRO A 266 8.63 5.64 -18.26
N SER A 267 7.46 5.70 -18.89
CA SER A 267 6.93 6.93 -19.50
C SER A 267 6.43 7.93 -18.45
N GLY A 268 6.65 9.23 -18.68
CA GLY A 268 5.95 10.30 -17.94
C GLY A 268 6.35 10.51 -16.47
N VAL A 269 7.36 9.81 -15.95
CA VAL A 269 7.91 10.05 -14.59
C VAL A 269 9.43 10.14 -14.67
N PRO A 270 10.06 11.28 -14.34
CA PRO A 270 11.49 11.31 -14.13
C PRO A 270 11.84 10.41 -12.94
N VAL A 271 12.62 9.35 -13.17
CA VAL A 271 13.13 8.45 -12.11
C VAL A 271 14.24 9.14 -11.27
N ASP A 272 14.24 10.48 -11.20
CA ASP A 272 15.32 11.22 -10.55
C ASP A 272 15.18 11.10 -9.03
N ALA A 273 16.15 10.42 -8.43
CA ALA A 273 16.11 9.78 -7.12
C ALA A 273 16.26 10.73 -5.92
N LYS A 274 15.61 11.89 -5.97
CA LYS A 274 15.23 12.64 -4.78
C LYS A 274 13.73 12.79 -4.84
N ALA A 275 13.05 11.88 -4.15
CA ALA A 275 11.62 11.83 -3.95
C ALA A 275 10.99 13.21 -4.15
N THR A 276 10.05 13.30 -5.07
CA THR A 276 9.09 14.40 -5.18
C THR A 276 8.22 14.41 -3.93
N MET A 277 8.84 14.77 -2.81
CA MET A 277 8.31 15.13 -1.50
C MET A 277 8.99 16.46 -1.10
N ALA A 278 9.16 17.36 -2.07
CA ALA A 278 9.84 18.64 -1.90
C ALA A 278 8.87 19.82 -1.64
N SER A 279 7.57 19.58 -1.54
CA SER A 279 6.63 20.62 -1.07
C SER A 279 6.46 20.51 0.44
N ALA A 280 6.94 21.56 1.11
CA ALA A 280 6.93 21.82 2.55
C ALA A 280 5.56 21.70 3.21
#